data_AF-A0A4P6V582-F1
#
_entry.id   AF-A0A4P6V582-F1
#
_cell.length_a   1.000
_cell.length_b   1.000
_cell.length_c   1.000
_cell.angle_alpha   90.00
_cell.angle_beta   90.00
_cell.angle_gamma   90.00
#
_symmetry.space_group_name_H-M   'P 1'
#
loop_
_entity.id
_entity.type
_entity.pdbx_description
1 polymer ?
#
loop_
_entity_poly.entity_id
_entity_poly.type
_entity_poly.pdbx_seq_one_letter_code
_entity_poly.pdbx_strand_id
1 'polypeptide(L)' 'MSHPIDNPDLPLDELMARWPETIGVFIDHRLLCIGCLIAPFHTVVDACREHGVDEETLRADLHRAIEAQLRPSLNRTS' A
#
# COMPACT_ATOMS: atom_id res chain seq x y z
N MET A 1 8.22 12.86 11.05
CA MET A 1 6.90 12.34 11.47
C MET A 1 6.80 10.97 10.86
N SER A 2 6.96 9.91 11.65
CA SER A 2 6.82 8.54 11.15
C SER A 2 5.35 8.32 10.82
N HIS A 3 5.04 8.08 9.55
CA HIS A 3 3.67 7.78 9.16
C HIS A 3 3.41 6.29 9.42
N PRO A 4 2.15 5.89 9.72
CA PRO A 4 1.87 4.46 9.99
C PRO A 4 2.21 3.55 8.81
N ILE A 5 2.27 4.07 7.58
CA ILE A 5 2.72 3.36 6.37
C ILE A 5 4.21 2.94 6.41
N ASP A 6 5.04 3.62 7.20
CA ASP A 6 6.44 3.27 7.39
C ASP A 6 6.59 2.02 8.27
N ASN A 7 5.51 1.57 8.92
CA ASN A 7 5.53 0.37 9.76
C ASN A 7 5.53 -0.90 8.87
N PRO A 8 6.61 -1.70 8.85
CA PRO A 8 6.67 -2.94 8.09
C PRO A 8 5.63 -3.97 8.53
N ASP A 9 5.23 -3.93 9.80
CA ASP A 9 4.29 -4.86 10.42
C ASP A 9 2.83 -4.42 10.27
N LEU A 10 2.57 -3.30 9.57
CA LEU A 10 1.21 -2.83 9.35
C LEU A 10 0.44 -3.86 8.50
N PRO A 11 -0.70 -4.38 8.99
CA PRO A 11 -1.55 -5.26 8.20
C PRO A 11 -2.03 -4.58 6.93
N LEU A 12 -2.03 -5.33 5.81
CA LEU A 12 -2.46 -4.80 4.52
C LEU A 12 -3.93 -4.38 4.51
N ASP A 13 -4.79 -5.05 5.27
CA ASP A 13 -6.20 -4.68 5.41
C ASP A 13 -6.36 -3.30 6.07
N GLU A 14 -5.60 -3.02 7.13
CA GLU A 14 -5.59 -1.71 7.79
C GLU A 14 -5.00 -0.63 6.86
N LEU A 15 -3.92 -0.95 6.13
CA LEU A 15 -3.30 -0.05 5.17
C LEU A 15 -4.28 0.32 4.04
N MET A 16 -4.94 -0.66 3.43
CA MET A 16 -5.91 -0.43 2.35
C MET A 16 -7.19 0.24 2.86
N ALA A 17 -7.63 -0.04 4.08
CA ALA A 17 -8.77 0.65 4.71
C ALA A 17 -8.47 2.13 4.96
N ARG A 18 -7.21 2.45 5.31
CA ARG A 18 -6.79 3.83 5.58
C ARG A 18 -6.41 4.60 4.31
N TRP A 19 -5.85 3.92 3.32
CA TRP A 19 -5.42 4.49 2.04
C TRP A 19 -5.87 3.61 0.86
N PRO A 20 -7.14 3.71 0.43
CA PRO A 20 -7.67 2.91 -0.69
C PRO A 20 -6.90 3.09 -2.00
N GLU A 21 -6.26 4.24 -2.21
CA GLU A 21 -5.40 4.53 -3.36
C GLU A 21 -4.20 3.58 -3.48
N THR A 22 -3.75 2.99 -2.37
CA THR A 22 -2.64 2.03 -2.35
C THR A 22 -2.98 0.71 -3.05
N ILE A 23 -4.27 0.38 -3.19
CA ILE A 23 -4.75 -0.82 -3.89
C ILE A 23 -4.21 -0.88 -5.32
N GLY A 24 -4.14 0.28 -6.00
CA GLY A 24 -3.59 0.37 -7.37
C GLY A 24 -2.12 -0.03 -7.42
N VAL A 25 -1.33 0.37 -6.41
CA VAL A 25 0.09 0.02 -6.31
C VAL A 25 0.25 -1.51 -6.18
N PHE A 26 -0.54 -2.17 -5.35
CA PHE A 26 -0.50 -3.63 -5.22
C PHE A 26 -0.86 -4.34 -6.53
N ILE A 27 -1.84 -3.81 -7.28
CA ILE A 27 -2.22 -4.34 -8.60
C ILE A 27 -1.08 -4.18 -9.62
N ASP A 28 -0.47 -3.00 -9.67
CA ASP A 28 0.61 -2.66 -10.62
C ASP A 28 1.87 -3.52 -10.38
N HIS A 29 2.18 -3.79 -9.12
CA HIS A 29 3.27 -4.68 -8.72
C HIS A 29 2.94 -6.17 -8.87
N ARG A 30 1.75 -6.51 -9.43
CA ARG A 30 1.23 -7.88 -9.58
C ARG A 30 1.24 -8.67 -8.26
N LEU A 31 1.07 -7.96 -7.14
CA LEU A 31 0.85 -8.55 -5.83
C LEU A 31 -0.59 -9.08 -5.81
N LEU A 32 -0.81 -10.16 -6.55
CA LEU A 32 -2.10 -10.80 -6.86
C LEU A 32 -2.68 -11.60 -5.68
N CYS A 33 -2.28 -11.29 -4.44
CA CYS A 33 -2.97 -11.78 -3.24
C CYS A 33 -4.40 -11.23 -3.09
N ILE A 34 -4.85 -10.36 -4.01
CA ILE A 34 -6.22 -9.85 -4.12
C ILE A 34 -7.12 -10.97 -4.68
N GLY A 35 -7.29 -12.03 -3.88
CA GLY A 35 -8.05 -13.23 -4.27
C GLY A 35 -7.82 -14.47 -3.40
N CYS A 36 -6.82 -14.46 -2.51
CA CYS A 36 -6.54 -15.59 -1.61
C CYS A 36 -6.94 -15.26 -0.17
N LEU A 37 -7.63 -16.20 0.50
CA LEU A 37 -8.18 -16.08 1.87
C LEU A 37 -7.15 -15.81 3.00
N ILE A 38 -5.88 -15.59 2.67
CA ILE A 38 -4.74 -15.40 3.59
C ILE A 38 -4.30 -13.91 3.64
N ALA A 39 -4.84 -13.05 2.76
CA ALA A 39 -4.54 -11.60 2.70
C ALA A 39 -4.60 -10.80 4.02
N PRO A 40 -5.42 -11.15 5.04
CA PRO A 40 -5.43 -10.41 6.32
C PRO A 40 -4.18 -10.60 7.18
N PHE A 41 -3.31 -11.56 6.83
CA PHE A 41 -2.17 -11.95 7.67
C PHE A 41 -0.81 -11.65 7.05
N HIS A 42 -0.75 -11.18 5.80
CA HIS A 42 0.51 -10.78 5.19
C HIS A 42 0.83 -9.33 5.49
N THR A 43 2.04 -9.12 6.01
CA THR A 43 2.63 -7.80 6.15
C THR A 43 3.20 -7.33 4.80
N VAL A 44 3.59 -6.05 4.71
CA VAL A 44 4.29 -5.52 3.54
C VAL A 44 5.58 -6.31 3.27
N VAL A 45 6.27 -6.76 4.32
CA VAL A 45 7.51 -7.54 4.22
C VAL A 45 7.26 -8.95 3.67
N ASP A 46 6.15 -9.59 4.06
CA ASP A 46 5.79 -10.91 3.54
C ASP A 46 5.49 -10.86 2.04
N ALA A 47 4.76 -9.85 1.59
CA ALA A 47 4.47 -9.62 0.18
C ALA A 47 5.76 -9.40 -0.65
N CYS A 48 6.71 -8.62 -0.12
CA CYS A 48 8.00 -8.39 -0.78
C CYS A 48 8.82 -9.68 -0.91
N ARG A 49 8.88 -10.49 0.15
CA ARG A 49 9.62 -11.76 0.16
C ARG A 49 9.00 -12.82 -0.74
N GLU A 50 7.67 -12.95 -0.75
CA GLU A 50 6.97 -13.97 -1.51
C GLU A 50 7.00 -13.69 -3.01
N HIS A 51 6.94 -12.42 -3.40
CA HIS A 51 6.86 -12.00 -4.81
C HIS A 51 8.17 -11.46 -5.38
N GLY A 52 9.24 -11.38 -4.58
CA GLY A 52 10.53 -10.83 -5.01
C GLY A 52 10.46 -9.34 -5.37
N VAL A 53 9.55 -8.60 -4.74
CA VAL A 53 9.39 -7.16 -4.92
C VAL A 53 10.36 -6.43 -3.99
N ASP A 54 11.01 -5.40 -4.51
CA ASP A 54 11.88 -4.55 -3.71
C ASP A 54 11.05 -3.69 -2.74
N GLU A 55 11.35 -3.83 -1.46
CA GLU A 55 10.58 -3.20 -0.37
C GLU A 55 10.66 -1.67 -0.44
N GLU A 56 11.82 -1.12 -0.76
CA GLU A 56 12.04 0.32 -0.87
C GLU A 56 11.24 0.90 -2.04
N THR A 57 11.24 0.21 -3.18
CA THR A 57 10.46 0.58 -4.37
C THR A 57 8.96 0.54 -4.08
N LEU A 58 8.47 -0.51 -3.41
CA LEU A 58 7.06 -0.63 -3.04
C LEU A 58 6.64 0.50 -2.09
N ARG A 59 7.41 0.78 -1.05
CA ARG A 59 7.13 1.89 -0.12
C ARG A 59 7.12 3.24 -0.82
N ALA A 60 8.08 3.49 -1.71
CA ALA A 60 8.13 4.73 -2.47
C ALA A 60 6.87 4.92 -3.34
N ASP A 61 6.41 3.87 -4.01
CA ASP A 61 5.18 3.95 -4.82
C ASP A 61 3.92 4.12 -3.96
N LEU A 62 3.84 3.47 -2.79
CA LEU A 62 2.73 3.70 -1.85
C LEU A 62 2.69 5.15 -1.36
N HIS A 63 3.84 5.74 -1.04
CA HIS A 63 3.93 7.15 -0.65
C HIS A 63 3.48 8.07 -1.79
N ARG A 64 3.93 7.79 -3.02
CA ARG A 64 3.53 8.55 -4.21
C ARG A 64 2.03 8.46 -4.45
N ALA A 65 1.40 7.30 -4.26
CA ALA A 65 -0.05 7.14 -4.41
C ALA A 65 -0.82 8.00 -3.40
N ILE A 66 -0.41 8.01 -2.14
CA ILE A 66 -1.04 8.82 -1.08
C ILE A 66 -0.85 10.32 -1.35
N GLU A 67 0.37 10.75 -1.69
CA GLU A 67 0.65 12.14 -2.05
C GLU A 67 -0.14 12.57 -3.30
N ALA A 68 -0.26 11.69 -4.29
CA ALA A 68 -1.04 11.90 -5.49
C ALA A 68 -2.55 11.93 -5.24
N GLN A 69 -3.05 11.46 -4.09
CA GLN A 69 -4.46 11.56 -3.66
C GLN A 69 -4.73 12.76 -2.72
N LEU A 70 -3.73 13.15 -1.93
CA LEU A 70 -3.76 14.40 -1.15
C LEU A 70 -3.86 15.63 -2.08
N ARG A 71 -3.20 15.58 -3.25
CA ARG A 71 -3.22 16.65 -4.26
C ARG A 71 -4.59 16.88 -4.95
N PRO A 72 -5.37 15.86 -5.34
CA PRO A 72 -6.72 16.03 -5.87
C PRO A 72 -7.77 16.33 -4.78
N SER A 73 -7.56 15.90 -3.54
CA SER A 73 -8.49 16.21 -2.44
C SER A 73 -8.39 17.66 -1.95
N LEU A 74 -7.23 18.31 -2.08
CA LEU A 74 -7.06 19.75 -1.84
C LEU A 74 -7.75 20.64 -2.89
N ASN A 75 -8.27 20.06 -3.98
CA ASN A 75 -9.02 20.76 -5.02
C ASN A 75 -10.55 20.51 -4.93
N ARG A 76 -11.04 19.87 -3.86
CA ARG A 76 -12.48 19.65 -3.64
C ARG A 76 -13.07 20.75 -2.75
N THR A 77 -13.00 21.99 -3.22
CA THR A 77 -13.80 23.09 -2.68
C THR A 77 -14.77 23.53 -3.77
N SER A 78 -16.00 23.03 -3.70
CA SER A 78 -17.21 23.63 -4.29
C SER A 78 -18.43 23.07 -3.57
#